data_AF-A0A2E7MKK4-F1
#
_entry.id   AF-A0A2E7MKK4-F1
#
_cell.length_a   1.000
_cell.length_b   1.000
_cell.length_c   1.000
_cell.angle_alpha   90.00
_cell.angle_beta   90.00
_cell.angle_gamma   90.00
#
_symmetry.space_group_name_H-M   'P 1'
#
loop_
_entity.id
_entity.type
_entity.pdbx_description
1 polymer ?
#
loop_
_entity_poly.entity_id
_entity_poly.type
_entity_poly.pdbx_seq_one_letter_code
_entity_poly.pdbx_strand_id
1 'polypeptide(L)'
;MLSEQEIQQICRKYDIVCPICGVSNTFNRLKRDIFRATETEGDGHPIKWRWAKSGFDSVDPKTFFFGTCKNCSFTGELEDAEFRTASRNPDLFKAKFNQGELLQLVNRTTTGKGVAQDLGRRVKEDHGVGGLIAQFHLCIYTQCLLTRIVPGNISRFYLRLAWLYRDKE
;
A
#
# COMPACT_ATOMS: atom_id res chain seq x y z
N MET A 1 7.10 -3.76 -17.17
CA MET A 1 6.13 -2.82 -16.57
C MET A 1 4.91 -2.79 -17.46
N LEU A 2 3.71 -2.78 -16.87
CA LEU A 2 2.46 -2.69 -17.64
C LEU A 2 2.35 -1.29 -18.27
N SER A 3 1.86 -1.22 -19.50
CA SER A 3 1.46 0.02 -20.16
C SER A 3 0.23 0.64 -19.48
N GLU A 4 -0.01 1.93 -19.72
CA GLU A 4 -1.19 2.60 -19.18
C GLU A 4 -2.50 1.95 -19.66
N GLN A 5 -2.53 1.47 -20.90
CA GLN A 5 -3.69 0.76 -21.46
C GLN A 5 -3.95 -0.55 -20.72
N GLU A 6 -2.91 -1.34 -20.46
CA GLU A 6 -3.01 -2.58 -19.67
C GLU A 6 -3.49 -2.30 -18.23
N ILE A 7 -2.95 -1.27 -17.58
CA ILE A 7 -3.39 -0.87 -16.24
C ILE A 7 -4.88 -0.49 -16.26
N GLN A 8 -5.36 0.26 -17.25
CA GLN A 8 -6.78 0.64 -17.36
C GLN A 8 -7.72 -0.57 -17.56
N GLN A 9 -7.22 -1.67 -18.13
CA GLN A 9 -8.02 -2.89 -18.29
C GLN A 9 -8.30 -3.56 -16.93
N ILE A 10 -7.33 -3.59 -16.03
CA ILE A 10 -7.44 -4.32 -14.75
C ILE A 10 -7.69 -3.43 -13.53
N CYS A 11 -7.40 -2.13 -13.61
CA CYS A 11 -7.49 -1.19 -12.49
C CYS A 11 -8.52 -0.09 -12.70
N ARG A 12 -8.97 0.50 -11.59
CA ARG A 12 -9.65 1.79 -11.51
C ARG A 12 -8.70 2.80 -10.90
N LYS A 13 -8.71 4.02 -11.44
CA LYS A 13 -7.96 5.16 -10.93
C LYS A 13 -8.75 5.82 -9.81
N TYR A 14 -8.10 6.09 -8.67
CA TYR A 14 -8.69 6.78 -7.53
C TYR A 14 -7.83 7.96 -7.14
N ASP A 15 -8.44 9.13 -7.02
CA ASP A 15 -7.81 10.29 -6.40
C ASP A 15 -8.16 10.30 -4.91
N ILE A 16 -7.14 10.11 -4.08
CA ILE A 16 -7.25 10.08 -2.62
C ILE A 16 -6.47 11.26 -2.05
N VAL A 17 -7.18 12.14 -1.37
CA VAL A 17 -6.58 13.20 -0.56
C VAL A 17 -6.00 12.56 0.69
N CYS A 18 -4.69 12.70 0.89
CA CYS A 18 -4.01 12.12 2.04
C CYS A 18 -4.60 12.69 3.34
N PRO A 19 -5.11 11.86 4.27
CA PRO A 19 -5.74 12.35 5.48
C PRO A 19 -4.75 12.98 6.48
N ILE A 20 -3.45 12.77 6.26
CA ILE A 20 -2.40 13.28 7.14
C ILE A 20 -1.92 14.67 6.71
N CYS A 21 -1.59 14.84 5.42
CA CYS A 21 -0.99 16.08 4.91
C CYS A 21 -1.85 16.84 3.89
N GLY A 22 -3.04 16.33 3.53
CA GLY A 22 -3.97 17.00 2.62
C GLY A 22 -3.57 16.97 1.14
N VAL A 23 -2.42 16.40 0.77
CA VAL A 23 -2.00 16.31 -0.63
C VAL A 23 -2.84 15.28 -1.38
N SER A 24 -3.34 15.65 -2.56
CA SER A 24 -4.02 14.72 -3.47
C SER A 24 -3.03 13.77 -4.16
N ASN A 25 -3.34 12.48 -4.15
CA ASN A 25 -2.55 11.42 -4.77
C ASN A 25 -3.47 10.57 -5.65
N THR A 26 -2.94 10.12 -6.77
CA THR A 26 -3.66 9.24 -7.66
C THR A 26 -3.09 7.83 -7.58
N PHE A 27 -3.96 6.85 -7.38
CA PHE A 27 -3.60 5.45 -7.26
C PHE A 27 -4.38 4.57 -8.22
N ASN A 28 -3.76 3.46 -8.64
CA ASN A 28 -4.41 2.40 -9.39
C ASN A 28 -4.78 1.27 -8.43
N ARG A 29 -6.08 0.94 -8.37
CA ARG A 29 -6.59 -0.17 -7.57
C ARG A 29 -7.24 -1.19 -8.49
N LEU A 30 -6.99 -2.47 -8.24
CA LEU A 30 -7.57 -3.55 -9.04
C LEU A 30 -9.11 -3.48 -9.03
N LYS A 31 -9.73 -3.74 -10.17
CA LYS A 31 -11.18 -3.87 -10.30
C LYS A 31 -11.66 -5.04 -9.44
N ARG A 32 -12.86 -4.91 -8.88
CA ARG A 32 -13.47 -6.00 -8.10
C ARG A 32 -13.54 -7.26 -8.97
N ASP A 33 -13.19 -8.41 -8.38
CA ASP A 33 -13.23 -9.73 -9.03
C ASP A 33 -12.36 -9.88 -10.30
N ILE A 34 -11.40 -8.97 -10.55
CA ILE A 34 -10.52 -9.05 -11.73
C ILE A 34 -9.47 -10.17 -11.63
N PHE A 35 -9.15 -10.59 -10.42
CA PHE A 35 -8.27 -11.73 -10.14
C PHE A 35 -8.81 -12.50 -8.93
N ARG A 36 -8.52 -13.81 -8.87
CA ARG A 36 -8.81 -14.67 -7.71
C ARG A 36 -7.68 -15.69 -7.54
N ALA A 37 -7.32 -15.99 -6.29
CA ALA A 37 -6.44 -17.12 -6.01
C ALA A 37 -7.20 -18.42 -6.31
N THR A 38 -6.60 -19.32 -7.09
CA THR A 38 -7.17 -20.65 -7.38
C THR A 38 -6.50 -21.75 -6.59
N GLU A 39 -5.27 -21.51 -6.13
CA GLU A 39 -4.49 -22.45 -5.35
C GLU A 39 -3.73 -21.67 -4.27
N THR A 40 -3.79 -22.15 -3.03
CA THR A 40 -3.15 -21.52 -1.87
C THR A 40 -2.45 -22.56 -1.01
N GLU A 41 -1.35 -22.17 -0.38
CA GLU A 41 -0.66 -22.97 0.64
C GLU A 41 -1.36 -22.91 2.00
N GLY A 42 -0.86 -23.68 2.97
CA GLY A 42 -1.43 -23.78 4.32
C GLY A 42 -1.40 -22.47 5.12
N ASP A 43 -0.49 -21.54 4.79
CA ASP A 43 -0.44 -20.19 5.37
C ASP A 43 -1.32 -19.18 4.60
N GLY A 44 -2.00 -19.62 3.54
CA GLY A 44 -2.82 -18.79 2.67
C GLY A 44 -2.05 -18.11 1.54
N HIS A 45 -0.77 -18.45 1.32
CA HIS A 45 0.00 -17.91 0.20
C HIS A 45 -0.60 -18.33 -1.15
N PRO A 46 -0.98 -17.40 -2.04
CA PRO A 46 -1.50 -17.76 -3.36
C PRO A 46 -0.39 -18.22 -4.31
N ILE A 47 -0.47 -19.47 -4.76
CA ILE A 47 0.47 -20.07 -5.72
C ILE A 47 0.03 -19.78 -7.16
N LYS A 48 -1.29 -19.82 -7.40
CA LYS A 48 -1.87 -19.60 -8.72
C LYS A 48 -3.00 -18.60 -8.66
N TRP A 49 -3.02 -17.75 -9.69
CA TRP A 49 -4.03 -16.73 -9.90
C TRP A 49 -4.82 -17.06 -11.15
N ARG A 50 -6.11 -16.76 -11.11
CA ARG A 50 -6.95 -16.67 -12.31
C ARG A 50 -7.35 -15.22 -12.51
N TRP A 51 -6.93 -14.67 -13.64
CA TRP A 51 -7.35 -13.35 -14.08
C TRP A 51 -8.62 -13.44 -14.92
N ALA A 52 -9.54 -12.48 -14.74
CA ALA A 52 -10.74 -12.37 -15.56
C ALA A 52 -10.45 -11.85 -16.99
N LYS A 53 -9.26 -11.25 -17.18
CA LYS A 53 -8.72 -10.83 -18.47
C LYS A 53 -7.47 -11.66 -18.77
N SER A 54 -7.37 -12.17 -19.99
CA SER A 54 -6.20 -12.91 -20.46
C SER A 54 -4.97 -12.00 -20.57
N GLY A 55 -3.78 -12.57 -20.40
CA GLY A 55 -2.50 -11.85 -20.59
C GLY A 55 -1.95 -11.18 -19.33
N PHE A 56 -2.61 -11.34 -18.19
CA PHE A 56 -2.18 -10.76 -16.90
C PHE A 56 -1.64 -11.81 -15.92
N ASP A 57 -1.44 -13.06 -16.35
CA ASP A 57 -1.04 -14.18 -15.48
C ASP A 57 0.34 -13.98 -14.82
N SER A 58 1.20 -13.15 -15.42
CA SER A 58 2.51 -12.77 -14.88
C SER A 58 2.47 -11.56 -13.92
N VAL A 59 1.32 -10.91 -13.77
CA VAL A 59 1.17 -9.74 -12.91
C VAL A 59 0.93 -10.19 -11.48
N ASP A 60 1.75 -9.71 -10.55
CA ASP A 60 1.52 -9.91 -9.12
C ASP A 60 0.47 -8.90 -8.62
N PRO A 61 -0.72 -9.34 -8.14
CA PRO A 61 -1.75 -8.45 -7.64
C PRO A 61 -1.29 -7.57 -6.46
N LYS A 62 -0.25 -8.00 -5.72
CA LYS A 62 0.30 -7.25 -4.57
C LYS A 62 0.85 -5.88 -4.98
N THR A 63 1.21 -5.68 -6.24
CA THR A 63 1.68 -4.39 -6.78
C THR A 63 0.65 -3.26 -6.71
N PHE A 64 -0.65 -3.59 -6.58
CA PHE A 64 -1.75 -2.61 -6.49
C PHE A 64 -2.37 -2.53 -5.09
N PHE A 65 -1.66 -3.03 -4.08
CA PHE A 65 -2.23 -3.23 -2.75
C PHE A 65 -2.24 -1.96 -1.89
N PHE A 66 -1.21 -1.11 -2.04
CA PHE A 66 -0.99 0.06 -1.20
C PHE A 66 -1.06 1.38 -1.96
N GLY A 67 -1.52 2.42 -1.25
CA GLY A 67 -1.39 3.81 -1.67
C GLY A 67 -0.43 4.55 -0.74
N THR A 68 0.71 4.97 -1.28
CA THR A 68 1.73 5.76 -0.55
C THR A 68 1.63 7.24 -0.94
N CYS A 69 1.47 8.11 0.05
CA CYS A 69 1.43 9.55 -0.19
C CYS A 69 2.77 10.06 -0.72
N LYS A 70 2.76 10.79 -1.84
CA LYS A 70 3.97 11.35 -2.45
C LYS A 70 4.65 12.43 -1.60
N ASN A 71 3.95 13.00 -0.61
CA ASN A 71 4.45 14.10 0.21
C ASN A 71 4.97 13.64 1.58
N CYS A 72 4.17 12.91 2.35
CA CYS A 72 4.52 12.50 3.72
C CYS A 72 4.82 10.99 3.86
N SER A 73 4.82 10.24 2.75
CA SER A 73 5.05 8.79 2.72
C SER A 73 4.09 7.93 3.55
N PHE A 74 3.04 8.51 4.14
CA PHE A 74 1.96 7.77 4.78
C PHE A 74 1.40 6.74 3.81
N THR A 75 1.27 5.49 4.26
CA THR A 75 0.87 4.37 3.39
C THR A 75 -0.32 3.62 3.99
N GLY A 76 -1.39 3.51 3.20
CA GLY A 76 -2.62 2.78 3.53
C GLY A 76 -2.98 1.73 2.48
N GLU A 77 -3.85 0.80 2.83
CA GLU A 77 -4.37 -0.22 1.90
C GLU A 77 -5.44 0.39 0.97
N LEU A 78 -5.34 0.17 -0.34
CA LEU A 78 -6.34 0.69 -1.27
C LEU A 78 -7.69 -0.05 -1.18
N GLU A 79 -7.70 -1.27 -0.65
CA GLU A 79 -8.94 -2.02 -0.37
C GLU A 79 -9.68 -1.47 0.86
N ASP A 80 -8.98 -0.83 1.79
CA ASP A 80 -9.59 -0.28 3.00
C ASP A 80 -10.50 0.91 2.66
N ALA A 81 -11.79 0.76 2.93
CA ALA A 81 -12.78 1.79 2.71
C ALA A 81 -12.55 3.01 3.61
N GLU A 82 -12.05 2.79 4.82
CA GLU A 82 -11.78 3.87 5.75
C GLU A 82 -10.64 4.75 5.24
N PHE A 83 -9.49 4.18 4.86
CA PHE A 83 -8.42 4.94 4.22
C PHE A 83 -8.90 5.71 2.98
N ARG A 84 -9.65 5.05 2.08
CA ARG A 84 -10.15 5.69 0.85
C ARG A 84 -11.12 6.85 1.10
N THR A 85 -11.83 6.86 2.22
CA THR A 85 -12.83 7.89 2.54
C THR A 85 -12.40 8.82 3.67
N ALA A 86 -11.17 8.66 4.18
CA ALA A 86 -10.61 9.40 5.29
C ALA A 86 -10.63 10.92 5.08
N SER A 87 -10.53 11.39 3.83
CA SER A 87 -10.59 12.82 3.51
C SER A 87 -11.94 13.48 3.80
N ARG A 88 -13.02 12.72 3.97
CA ARG A 88 -14.33 13.24 4.37
C ARG A 88 -14.35 13.74 5.80
N ASN A 89 -13.54 13.14 6.67
CA ASN A 89 -13.37 13.55 8.05
C ASN A 89 -11.94 13.21 8.52
N PRO A 90 -10.95 14.04 8.10
CA PRO A 90 -9.54 13.73 8.33
C PRO A 90 -9.18 13.77 9.82
N ASP A 91 -9.87 14.57 10.63
CA ASP A 91 -9.60 14.67 12.07
C ASP A 91 -10.06 13.41 12.80
N LEU A 92 -11.22 12.85 12.44
CA LEU A 92 -11.64 11.55 12.96
C LEU A 92 -10.67 10.43 12.57
N PHE A 93 -10.17 10.44 11.34
CA PHE A 93 -9.18 9.46 10.89
C PHE A 93 -7.86 9.62 11.65
N LYS A 94 -7.36 10.85 11.77
CA LYS A 94 -6.12 11.17 12.52
C LYS A 94 -6.24 10.80 13.99
N ALA A 95 -7.41 10.92 14.63
CA ALA A 95 -7.62 10.58 16.04
C ALA A 95 -7.29 9.12 16.40
N LYS A 96 -7.21 8.23 15.41
CA LYS A 96 -6.79 6.82 15.60
C LYS A 96 -5.30 6.66 15.85
N PHE A 97 -4.51 7.68 15.55
CA PHE A 97 -3.05 7.68 15.62
C PHE A 97 -2.54 8.45 16.83
N ASN A 98 -1.35 8.08 17.30
CA ASN A 98 -0.60 8.90 18.21
C ASN A 98 -0.19 10.19 17.48
N GLN A 99 -0.74 11.33 17.91
CA GLN A 99 -0.55 12.61 17.23
C GLN A 99 0.91 13.07 17.20
N GLY A 100 1.67 12.79 18.27
CA GLY A 100 3.09 13.14 18.34
C GLY A 100 3.91 12.39 17.30
N GLU A 101 3.69 11.07 17.19
CA GLU A 101 4.36 10.21 16.21
C GLU A 101 3.95 10.54 14.77
N LEU A 102 2.67 10.83 14.55
CA LEU A 102 2.17 11.24 13.24
C LEU A 102 2.78 12.57 12.79
N LEU A 103 2.90 13.53 13.70
CA LEU A 103 3.58 14.81 13.44
C LEU A 103 5.07 14.59 13.16
N GLN A 104 5.74 13.69 13.88
CA GLN A 104 7.12 13.30 13.59
C GLN A 104 7.27 12.69 12.20
N LEU A 105 6.35 11.83 11.76
CA LEU A 105 6.34 11.29 10.39
C LEU A 105 6.30 12.43 9.35
N VAL A 106 5.41 13.40 9.51
CA VAL A 106 5.30 14.54 8.57
C VAL A 106 6.58 15.38 8.60
N ASN A 107 7.02 15.82 9.79
CA ASN A 107 8.16 16.72 9.94
C ASN A 107 9.47 16.10 9.44
N ARG A 108 9.72 14.82 9.76
CA ARG A 108 10.93 14.12 9.32
C ARG A 108 10.93 13.95 7.80
N THR A 109 9.79 13.60 7.21
CA THR A 109 9.68 13.50 5.75
C THR A 109 9.93 14.85 5.07
N THR A 110 9.33 15.94 5.57
CA THR A 110 9.56 17.30 5.04
C THR A 110 11.01 17.76 5.16
N THR A 111 11.71 17.39 6.24
CA THR A 111 13.12 17.74 6.46
C THR A 111 14.10 16.78 5.76
N GLY A 112 13.60 15.83 4.97
CA GLY A 112 14.43 14.89 4.24
C GLY A 112 15.11 13.83 5.12
N LYS A 113 14.54 13.54 6.30
CA LYS A 113 15.11 12.62 7.29
C LYS A 113 14.14 11.49 7.64
N GLY A 114 14.69 10.42 8.20
CA GLY A 114 13.93 9.34 8.83
C GLY A 114 13.41 8.28 7.85
N VAL A 115 12.98 7.16 8.43
CA VAL A 115 12.63 5.94 7.69
C VAL A 115 11.53 6.17 6.64
N ALA A 116 10.55 7.03 6.93
CA ALA A 116 9.47 7.34 6.01
C ALA A 116 9.95 8.08 4.75
N GLN A 117 10.96 8.94 4.88
CA GLN A 117 11.57 9.61 3.73
C GLN A 117 12.37 8.61 2.88
N ASP A 118 13.23 7.81 3.52
CA ASP A 118 14.12 6.89 2.80
C ASP A 118 13.32 5.84 2.01
N LEU A 119 12.32 5.24 2.65
CA LEU A 119 11.42 4.29 2.00
C LEU A 119 10.53 4.98 0.96
N GLY A 120 10.00 6.18 1.27
CA GLY A 120 9.16 6.93 0.36
C GLY A 120 9.87 7.32 -0.95
N ARG A 121 11.16 7.64 -0.87
CA ARG A 121 12.01 7.84 -2.05
C ARG A 121 12.11 6.55 -2.86
N ARG A 122 12.34 5.40 -2.22
CA ARG A 122 12.41 4.10 -2.92
C ARG A 122 11.11 3.77 -3.65
N VAL A 123 9.95 4.05 -3.05
CA VAL A 123 8.64 3.85 -3.69
C VAL A 123 8.48 4.72 -4.95
N LYS A 124 9.07 5.92 -4.98
CA LYS A 124 9.01 6.81 -6.16
C LYS A 124 9.96 6.38 -7.27
N GLU A 125 11.15 5.90 -6.91
CA GLU A 125 12.23 5.59 -7.85
C GLU A 125 12.13 4.17 -8.43
N ASP A 126 11.57 3.21 -7.68
CA ASP A 126 11.51 1.80 -8.04
C ASP A 126 10.05 1.34 -8.16
N HIS A 127 9.59 1.07 -9.39
CA HIS A 127 8.26 0.51 -9.65
C HIS A 127 8.25 -1.03 -9.66
N GLY A 128 9.37 -1.66 -9.32
CA GLY A 128 9.51 -3.10 -9.19
C GLY A 128 9.36 -3.59 -7.75
N VAL A 129 10.05 -4.69 -7.45
CA VAL A 129 9.94 -5.40 -6.18
C VAL A 129 10.47 -4.57 -5.01
N GLY A 130 11.55 -3.82 -5.20
CA GLY A 130 12.13 -3.00 -4.13
C GLY A 130 11.21 -1.86 -3.70
N GLY A 131 10.47 -1.26 -4.64
CA GLY A 131 9.39 -0.32 -4.34
C GLY A 131 8.26 -0.95 -3.55
N LEU A 132 7.80 -2.13 -3.97
CA LEU A 132 6.76 -2.86 -3.26
C LEU A 132 7.18 -3.24 -1.83
N ILE A 133 8.42 -3.72 -1.64
CA ILE A 133 9.00 -3.98 -0.31
C ILE A 133 8.97 -2.71 0.54
N ALA A 134 9.36 -1.56 -0.02
CA ALA A 134 9.32 -0.28 0.69
C ALA A 134 7.89 0.12 1.07
N GLN A 135 6.89 -0.12 0.23
CA GLN A 135 5.48 0.10 0.56
C GLN A 135 5.00 -0.78 1.73
N PHE A 136 5.38 -2.06 1.76
CA PHE A 136 5.07 -2.95 2.89
C PHE A 136 5.64 -2.41 4.20
N HIS A 137 6.91 -2.01 4.22
CA HIS A 137 7.56 -1.45 5.40
C HIS A 137 6.93 -0.12 5.83
N LEU A 138 6.59 0.76 4.89
CA LEU A 138 5.88 2.01 5.20
C LEU A 138 4.49 1.76 5.78
N CYS A 139 3.75 0.77 5.26
CA CYS A 139 2.44 0.42 5.77
C CYS A 139 2.53 -0.17 7.19
N ILE A 140 3.49 -1.08 7.43
CA ILE A 140 3.78 -1.62 8.77
C ILE A 140 4.13 -0.47 9.73
N TYR A 141 5.05 0.41 9.33
CA TYR A 141 5.43 1.58 10.12
C TYR A 141 4.19 2.43 10.44
N THR A 142 3.33 2.69 9.45
CA THR A 142 2.08 3.44 9.62
C THR A 142 1.12 2.77 10.62
N GLN A 143 0.97 1.45 10.60
CA GLN A 143 0.16 0.72 11.58
C GLN A 143 0.71 0.84 12.99
N CYS A 144 2.04 0.91 13.16
CA CYS A 144 2.67 1.10 14.46
C CYS A 144 2.44 2.50 15.05
N LEU A 145 1.98 3.47 14.24
CA LEU A 145 1.62 4.81 14.72
C LEU A 145 0.20 4.88 15.31
N LEU A 146 -0.59 3.80 15.20
CA LEU A 146 -1.94 3.75 15.77
C LEU A 146 -1.89 3.80 17.30
N THR A 147 -2.82 4.53 17.91
CA THR A 147 -3.00 4.56 19.38
C THR A 147 -3.32 3.17 19.92
N ARG A 148 -4.08 2.39 19.15
CA ARG A 148 -4.32 0.97 19.41
C ARG A 148 -3.82 0.16 18.22
N ILE A 149 -2.65 -0.45 18.40
CA ILE A 149 -2.07 -1.36 17.40
C ILE A 149 -3.00 -2.56 17.22
N VAL A 150 -3.17 -2.99 15.97
CA VAL A 150 -3.89 -4.21 15.58
C VAL A 150 -2.86 -5.24 15.10
N PRO A 151 -2.36 -6.15 15.97
CA PRO A 151 -1.27 -7.06 15.62
C PRO A 151 -1.55 -7.90 14.37
N GLY A 152 -2.80 -8.34 14.18
CA GLY A 152 -3.20 -9.12 13.01
C GLY A 152 -2.93 -8.42 11.67
N ASN A 153 -3.09 -7.08 11.59
CA ASN A 153 -2.78 -6.33 10.38
C ASN A 153 -1.28 -6.37 10.09
N ILE A 154 -0.46 -6.11 11.11
CA ILE A 154 1.00 -6.10 11.02
C ILE A 154 1.52 -7.50 10.64
N SER A 155 1.04 -8.55 11.32
CA SER A 155 1.41 -9.94 11.02
C SER A 155 1.07 -10.31 9.58
N ARG A 156 -0.12 -9.94 9.08
CA ARG A 156 -0.53 -10.19 7.69
C ARG A 156 0.38 -9.48 6.68
N PHE A 157 0.87 -8.28 7.00
CA PHE A 157 1.80 -7.57 6.13
C PHE A 157 3.19 -8.19 6.13
N TYR A 158 3.71 -8.60 7.27
CA TYR A 158 4.98 -9.34 7.34
C TYR A 158 4.90 -10.69 6.62
N LEU A 159 3.79 -11.41 6.76
CA LEU A 159 3.58 -12.68 6.05
C LEU A 159 3.59 -12.48 4.52
N ARG A 160 2.85 -11.49 4.01
CA ARG A 160 2.85 -11.15 2.57
C ARG A 160 4.20 -10.64 2.07
N LEU A 161 4.94 -9.94 2.92
CA LEU A 161 6.31 -9.52 2.61
C LEU A 161 7.23 -10.73 2.51
N ALA A 162 7.13 -11.70 3.42
CA ALA A 162 7.89 -12.95 3.36
C ALA A 162 7.61 -13.73 2.07
N TRP A 163 6.33 -13.82 1.66
CA TRP A 163 5.95 -14.40 0.38
C TRP A 163 6.60 -13.68 -0.80
N LEU A 164 6.64 -12.34 -0.78
CA LEU A 164 7.27 -11.56 -1.84
C LEU A 164 8.77 -11.86 -1.98
N TYR A 165 9.49 -12.09 -0.89
CA TYR A 165 10.90 -12.51 -0.94
C TYR A 165 11.03 -13.92 -1.51
N ARG A 166 10.21 -14.85 -1.02
CA ARG A 166 10.23 -16.25 -1.45
C ARG A 166 9.92 -16.42 -2.94
N ASP A 167 8.97 -15.67 -3.48
CA ASP A 167 8.61 -15.71 -4.91
C ASP A 167 9.72 -15.15 -5.83
N LYS A 168 10.80 -14.61 -5.27
CA LYS A 168 11.94 -14.03 -6.00
C LYS A 168 13.20 -14.87 -5.93
N GLU A 169 13.25 -15.87 -5.07
CA GLU A 169 14.25 -16.94 -5.08
C GLU A 169 13.95 -17.94 -6.19
#